data_AF-A0A0K0JN53-F1
#
_entry.id   AF-A0A0K0JN53-F1
#
_cell.length_a   1.000
_cell.length_b   1.000
_cell.length_c   1.000
_cell.angle_alpha   90.00
_cell.angle_beta   90.00
_cell.angle_gamma   90.00
#
_symmetry.space_group_name_H-M   'P 1'
#
loop_
_entity.id
_entity.type
_entity.pdbx_description
1 polymer ?
#
loop_
_entity_poly.entity_id
_entity_poly.type
_entity_poly.pdbx_seq_one_letter_code
_entity_poly.pdbx_strand_id
1 'polypeptide(L)'
;MVLKGKVTKASDGYTLDKGFAHLAAGLTCGLCGLGAGYAIGIVGDAGVRGTAQQPRLFVGMILILIFSEVLGLYGMIVALMLGAS
;
A
#
# COMPACT_ATOMS: atom_id res chain seq x y z
N MET A 1 17.40 -17.95 -35.95
CA MET A 1 17.86 -19.09 -35.11
C MET A 1 18.32 -18.69 -33.70
N VAL A 2 18.67 -17.42 -33.44
CA VAL A 2 19.18 -16.94 -32.13
C VAL A 2 18.09 -16.76 -31.03
N LEU A 3 16.81 -16.72 -31.39
CA LEU A 3 15.70 -16.50 -30.43
C LEU A 3 15.00 -17.78 -29.97
N LYS A 4 15.35 -18.96 -30.51
CA LYS A 4 14.59 -20.20 -30.25
C LYS A 4 14.91 -20.87 -28.90
N GLY A 5 15.89 -20.36 -28.14
CA GLY A 5 16.39 -20.96 -26.90
C GLY A 5 16.18 -20.16 -25.61
N LYS A 6 15.54 -18.97 -25.67
CA LYS A 6 15.28 -18.12 -24.48
C LYS A 6 13.79 -17.91 -24.17
N VAL A 7 12.90 -18.55 -24.92
CA VAL A 7 11.46 -18.48 -24.65
C VAL A 7 11.08 -19.68 -23.80
N THR A 8 11.33 -19.52 -22.50
CA THR A 8 10.74 -20.38 -21.47
C THR A 8 9.23 -20.11 -21.44
N LYS A 9 8.40 -21.15 -21.29
CA LYS A 9 6.94 -20.95 -21.17
C LYS A 9 6.68 -20.06 -19.95
N ALA A 10 5.74 -19.11 -20.03
CA ALA A 10 5.44 -18.20 -18.92
C ALA A 10 5.08 -18.90 -17.59
N SER A 11 4.69 -20.18 -17.66
CA SER A 11 4.37 -21.03 -16.50
C SER A 11 5.54 -21.86 -15.99
N ASP A 12 6.68 -21.92 -16.68
CA ASP A 12 7.83 -22.74 -16.27
C ASP A 12 8.46 -22.10 -15.02
N GLY A 13 8.27 -22.73 -13.86
CA GLY A 13 8.76 -22.24 -12.57
C GLY A 13 7.78 -21.39 -11.76
N TYR A 14 6.53 -21.18 -12.23
CA TYR A 14 5.47 -20.55 -11.44
C TYR A 14 4.67 -21.62 -10.67
N THR A 15 5.07 -21.88 -9.43
CA THR A 15 4.36 -22.81 -8.55
C THR A 15 3.09 -22.18 -8.01
N LEU A 16 2.13 -23.00 -7.59
CA LEU A 16 0.88 -22.52 -6.97
C LEU A 16 1.14 -21.64 -5.74
N ASP A 17 2.21 -21.94 -4.99
CA ASP A 17 2.62 -21.19 -3.80
C ASP A 17 3.01 -19.74 -4.17
N LYS A 18 3.75 -19.55 -5.28
CA LYS A 18 4.05 -18.21 -5.82
C LYS A 18 2.79 -17.50 -6.30
N GLY A 19 1.87 -18.26 -6.90
CA GLY A 19 0.52 -17.81 -7.24
C GLY A 19 -0.19 -17.13 -6.09
N PHE A 20 -0.29 -17.82 -4.96
CA PHE A 20 -0.92 -17.29 -3.77
C PHE A 20 -0.10 -16.20 -3.09
N ALA A 21 1.23 -16.27 -3.11
CA ALA A 21 2.11 -15.23 -2.56
C ALA A 21 1.92 -13.88 -3.26
N HIS A 22 1.85 -13.85 -4.60
CA HIS A 22 1.61 -12.62 -5.35
C HIS A 22 0.19 -12.07 -5.15
N LEU A 23 -0.83 -12.94 -5.08
CA LEU A 23 -2.18 -12.52 -4.77
C LEU A 23 -2.27 -11.91 -3.36
N ALA A 24 -1.65 -12.57 -2.37
CA ALA A 24 -1.60 -12.10 -0.99
C ALA A 24 -0.82 -10.79 -0.86
N ALA A 25 0.28 -10.62 -1.60
CA ALA A 25 1.04 -9.37 -1.67
C ALA A 25 0.16 -8.21 -2.18
N GLY A 26 -0.54 -8.41 -3.31
CA GLY A 26 -1.44 -7.40 -3.86
C GLY A 26 -2.59 -7.05 -2.92
N LEU A 27 -3.20 -8.06 -2.29
CA LEU A 27 -4.31 -7.87 -1.36
C LEU A 27 -3.88 -7.10 -0.10
N THR A 28 -2.73 -7.46 0.48
CA THR A 28 -2.20 -6.81 1.69
C THR A 28 -1.90 -5.34 1.42
N CYS A 29 -1.18 -5.02 0.34
CA CYS A 29 -0.88 -3.63 -0.02
C CYS A 29 -2.16 -2.83 -0.30
N GLY A 30 -3.11 -3.42 -1.05
CA GLY A 30 -4.36 -2.75 -1.42
C GLY A 30 -5.25 -2.44 -0.21
N LEU A 31 -5.45 -3.40 0.70
CA LEU A 31 -6.28 -3.21 1.88
C LEU A 31 -5.66 -2.24 2.89
N CYS A 32 -4.34 -2.29 3.10
CA CYS A 32 -3.64 -1.32 3.95
C CYS A 32 -3.72 0.10 3.38
N GLY A 33 -3.53 0.26 2.07
CA GLY A 33 -3.65 1.57 1.40
C GLY A 33 -5.08 2.12 1.45
N LEU A 34 -6.10 1.26 1.29
CA LEU A 34 -7.51 1.67 1.41
C LEU A 34 -7.83 2.15 2.83
N GLY A 35 -7.38 1.42 3.86
CA GLY A 35 -7.56 1.82 5.26
C GLY A 35 -6.87 3.16 5.59
N ALA A 36 -5.62 3.33 5.16
CA ALA A 36 -4.89 4.58 5.33
C ALA A 36 -5.59 5.76 4.62
N GLY A 37 -5.99 5.58 3.37
CA GLY A 37 -6.71 6.59 2.59
C GLY A 37 -8.07 6.97 3.20
N TYR A 38 -8.79 6.01 3.77
CA TYR A 38 -10.06 6.27 4.46
C TYR A 38 -9.86 7.14 5.71
N ALA A 39 -8.85 6.81 6.53
CA ALA A 39 -8.51 7.62 7.71
C ALA A 39 -8.07 9.04 7.32
N ILE A 40 -7.22 9.16 6.29
CA ILE A 40 -6.76 10.45 5.73
C ILE A 40 -7.95 11.30 5.26
N GLY A 41 -8.93 10.69 4.58
CA GLY A 41 -10.12 11.40 4.10
C GLY A 41 -10.96 12.01 5.23
N ILE A 42 -11.20 11.24 6.30
CA ILE A 42 -11.98 11.71 7.47
C ILE A 42 -11.21 12.79 8.23
N VAL A 43 -9.93 12.56 8.48
CA VAL A 43 -9.06 13.52 9.20
C VAL A 43 -8.90 14.80 8.39
N GLY A 44 -8.84 14.70 7.06
CA GLY A 44 -8.81 15.84 6.16
C GLY A 44 -10.07 16.70 6.27
N ASP A 45 -11.26 16.11 6.16
CA ASP A 45 -12.52 16.87 6.26
C ASP A 45 -12.67 17.57 7.62
N ALA A 46 -12.49 16.81 8.71
CA ALA A 46 -12.59 17.36 10.06
C ALA A 46 -11.47 18.36 10.37
N GLY A 47 -10.26 18.09 9.89
CA GLY A 47 -9.06 18.87 10.15
C GLY A 47 -9.09 20.23 9.46
N VAL A 48 -9.57 20.31 8.22
CA VAL A 48 -9.69 21.59 7.49
C VAL A 48 -10.75 22.47 8.15
N ARG A 49 -11.90 21.89 8.54
CA ARG A 49 -12.96 22.60 9.27
C ARG A 49 -12.49 23.08 10.64
N GLY A 50 -11.73 22.28 11.37
CA GLY A 50 -11.14 22.65 12.66
C GLY A 50 -10.07 23.73 12.55
N THR A 51 -9.18 23.61 11.56
CA THR A 51 -8.10 24.59 11.31
C THR A 51 -8.66 25.95 10.90
N ALA A 52 -9.80 25.99 10.18
CA ALA A 52 -10.48 27.24 9.84
C ALA A 52 -10.99 28.00 11.08
N GLN A 53 -11.36 27.30 12.15
CA GLN A 53 -11.77 27.91 13.42
C GLN A 53 -10.58 28.27 14.31
N GLN A 54 -9.55 27.41 14.35
CA GLN A 54 -8.35 27.60 15.15
C GLN A 54 -7.09 27.18 14.36
N PRO A 55 -6.32 28.15 13.81
CA PRO A 55 -5.15 27.82 12.96
C PRO A 55 -4.03 27.09 13.71
N ARG A 56 -4.01 27.12 15.05
CA ARG A 56 -3.07 26.36 15.89
C ARG A 56 -3.24 24.84 15.77
N LEU A 57 -4.40 24.35 15.31
CA LEU A 57 -4.68 22.92 15.11
C LEU A 57 -3.98 22.33 13.87
N PHE A 58 -3.43 23.17 12.99
CA PHE A 58 -2.81 22.75 11.73
C PHE A 58 -1.71 21.70 11.92
N VAL A 59 -0.81 21.90 12.89
CA VAL A 59 0.28 20.96 13.17
C VAL A 59 -0.25 19.61 13.67
N GLY A 60 -1.31 19.64 14.51
CA GLY A 60 -1.96 18.43 15.01
C GLY A 60 -2.60 17.61 13.88
N MET A 61 -3.27 18.28 12.94
CA MET A 61 -3.83 17.64 11.74
C MET A 61 -2.75 16.96 10.91
N ILE A 62 -1.63 17.63 10.63
CA ILE A 62 -0.52 17.05 9.86
C ILE A 62 0.06 15.81 10.55
N LEU A 63 0.25 15.84 11.86
CA LEU A 63 0.77 14.68 12.60
C LEU A 63 -0.14 13.46 12.46
N ILE A 64 -1.46 13.64 12.53
CA ILE A 64 -2.43 12.54 12.37
C ILE A 64 -2.39 11.99 10.94
N LEU A 65 -2.25 12.85 9.93
CA LEU A 65 -2.14 12.44 8.52
C LEU A 65 -0.87 11.61 8.27
N ILE A 66 0.27 11.98 8.85
CA ILE A 66 1.52 11.22 8.72
C ILE A 66 1.40 9.83 9.35
N PHE A 67 0.85 9.74 10.57
CA PHE A 67 0.66 8.44 11.23
C PHE A 67 -0.32 7.53 10.47
N SER A 68 -1.33 8.11 9.83
CA SER A 68 -2.28 7.36 9.00
C SER A 68 -1.58 6.76 7.77
N GLU A 69 -0.65 7.50 7.14
CA GLU A 69 0.07 7.03 5.96
C GLU A 69 1.08 5.91 6.27
N VAL A 70 1.69 5.92 7.46
CA VAL A 70 2.66 4.90 7.87
C VAL A 70 2.05 3.48 7.87
N LEU A 71 0.75 3.34 8.14
CA LEU A 71 0.02 2.07 7.98
C LEU A 71 0.04 1.55 6.54
N GLY A 72 -0.11 2.44 5.55
CA GLY A 72 0.00 2.09 4.13
C GLY A 72 1.41 1.63 3.76
N LEU A 73 2.43 2.33 4.26
CA LEU A 73 3.84 1.97 4.04
C LEU A 73 4.19 0.61 4.63
N TYR A 74 3.69 0.27 5.82
CA TYR A 74 3.88 -1.06 6.39
C TYR A 74 3.26 -2.15 5.52
N GLY A 75 2.05 -1.94 5.02
CA GLY A 75 1.38 -2.89 4.10
C GLY A 75 2.17 -3.11 2.81
N MET A 76 2.76 -2.05 2.25
CA MET A 76 3.63 -2.13 1.07
C MET A 76 4.91 -2.92 1.37
N ILE A 77 5.58 -2.69 2.50
CA ILE A 77 6.80 -3.42 2.86
C ILE A 77 6.53 -4.92 2.94
N VAL A 78 5.42 -5.31 3.60
CA VAL A 78 5.01 -6.71 3.72
C VAL A 78 4.72 -7.31 2.34
N ALA A 79 4.01 -6.58 1.48
CA ALA A 79 3.73 -7.02 0.11
C ALA A 79 5.00 -7.26 -0.72
N LEU A 80 6.03 -6.41 -0.56
CA LEU A 80 7.32 -6.61 -1.24
C LEU A 80 8.06 -7.84 -0.72
N MET A 81 7.99 -8.11 0.59
CA MET A 81 8.59 -9.33 1.16
C MET A 81 7.91 -10.59 0.61
N LEU A 82 6.58 -10.60 0.53
CA LEU A 82 5.80 -11.70 -0.03
C LEU A 82 6.00 -11.87 -1.54
N GLY A 83 6.05 -10.78 -2.29
CA GLY A 83 6.21 -10.82 -3.75
C GLY A 83 7.64 -11.13 -4.22
N ALA A 84 8.64 -10.96 -3.36
CA ALA A 84 10.03 -11.33 -3.63
C ALA A 84 10.35 -12.80 -3.28
N SER A 85 9.43 -13.50 -2.60
CA SER A 85 9.55 -14.91 -2.19
C SER A 85 9.04 -15.86 -3.28
#